data_AF-A0A162H707-F1
#
_entry.id   AF-A0A162H707-F1
#
_cell.length_a   1.000
_cell.length_b   1.000
_cell.length_c   1.000
_cell.angle_alpha   90.00
_cell.angle_beta   90.00
_cell.angle_gamma   90.00
#
_symmetry.space_group_name_H-M   'P 1'
#
loop_
_entity.id
_entity.type
_entity.pdbx_description
1 polymer ?
#
loop_
_entity_poly.entity_id
_entity_poly.type
_entity_poly.pdbx_seq_one_letter_code
_entity_poly.pdbx_strand_id
1 'polypeptide(L)'
;MNETPLPSRLAAILVLSAVLAAMAVTGWQLLSIPDSFEIKRLIEDAGPVQLAGQSAIFTAFGLACLFALLDRERRVAYVQLSYLLMFYALREADYHYELSDHAKATQFKRFFSHEMIPLSTKLFLAAIVILFLVVMYRYLKAQLPVFLRSLRVQLPWAIFAFAWAVVFFLSQAIDQIPVFHNVTGQVFEEIFESGAEFLVLIAMILFRLQVDLDKVAGAGSRL
;
A
#
# COMPACT_ATOMS: atom_id res chain seq x y z
N MET A 1 -30.54 -17.51 5.42
CA MET A 1 -30.67 -16.04 5.44
C MET A 1 -29.55 -15.47 4.59
N ASN A 2 -29.87 -14.72 3.53
CA ASN A 2 -28.88 -14.03 2.70
C ASN A 2 -28.40 -12.79 3.48
N GLU A 3 -27.47 -13.00 4.40
CA GLU A 3 -26.79 -11.90 5.09
C GLU A 3 -25.97 -11.13 4.06
N THR A 4 -26.45 -9.96 3.68
CA THR A 4 -25.69 -9.02 2.86
C THR A 4 -24.41 -8.67 3.61
N PRO A 5 -23.21 -8.78 3.00
CA PRO A 5 -21.98 -8.37 3.66
C PRO A 5 -22.11 -6.90 4.07
N LEU A 6 -21.67 -6.57 5.28
CA LEU A 6 -21.68 -5.22 5.82
C LEU A 6 -20.23 -4.76 6.05
N PRO A 7 -19.80 -3.65 5.45
CA PRO A 7 -20.59 -2.70 4.67
C PRO A 7 -21.09 -3.25 3.33
N SER A 8 -22.19 -2.70 2.82
CA SER A 8 -22.86 -3.24 1.63
C SER A 8 -21.97 -3.19 0.39
N ARG A 9 -22.15 -4.14 -0.53
CA ARG A 9 -21.45 -4.14 -1.82
C ARG A 9 -21.65 -2.84 -2.59
N LEU A 10 -22.84 -2.25 -2.52
CA LEU A 10 -23.13 -0.97 -3.16
C LEU A 10 -22.29 0.17 -2.56
N ALA A 11 -22.19 0.25 -1.24
CA ALA A 11 -21.34 1.24 -0.59
C ALA A 11 -19.87 1.05 -0.99
N ALA A 12 -19.39 -0.21 -1.05
CA ALA A 12 -18.04 -0.53 -1.50
C ALA A 12 -17.77 -0.06 -2.94
N ILE A 13 -18.71 -0.33 -3.85
CA ILE A 13 -18.61 0.09 -5.25
C ILE A 13 -18.59 1.61 -5.36
N LEU A 14 -19.47 2.31 -4.63
CA LEU A 14 -19.52 3.77 -4.64
C LEU A 14 -18.22 4.39 -4.14
N VAL A 15 -17.68 3.89 -3.02
CA VAL A 15 -16.40 4.38 -2.49
C VAL A 15 -15.25 4.08 -3.46
N LEU A 16 -15.20 2.87 -4.04
CA LEU A 16 -14.15 2.52 -5.00
C LEU A 16 -14.22 3.40 -6.25
N SER A 17 -15.43 3.62 -6.77
CA SER A 17 -15.67 4.48 -7.93
C SER A 17 -15.27 5.92 -7.64
N ALA A 18 -15.54 6.41 -6.43
CA ALA A 18 -15.13 7.74 -6.00
C ALA A 18 -13.59 7.86 -5.93
N VAL A 19 -12.88 6.85 -5.42
CA VAL A 19 -11.40 6.83 -5.39
C VAL A 19 -10.84 6.85 -6.81
N LEU A 20 -11.35 5.98 -7.70
CA LEU A 20 -10.89 5.93 -9.10
C LEU A 20 -11.20 7.23 -9.85
N ALA A 21 -12.37 7.83 -9.62
CA ALA A 21 -12.72 9.12 -10.19
C ALA A 21 -11.82 10.24 -9.67
N ALA A 22 -11.49 10.25 -8.38
CA ALA A 22 -10.56 11.21 -7.80
C ALA A 22 -9.17 11.10 -8.46
N MET A 23 -8.64 9.88 -8.61
CA MET A 23 -7.37 9.64 -9.32
C MET A 23 -7.41 10.17 -10.76
N ALA A 24 -8.49 9.88 -11.50
CA ALA A 24 -8.64 10.33 -12.88
C ALA A 24 -8.74 11.86 -12.99
N VAL A 25 -9.49 12.51 -12.09
CA VAL A 25 -9.63 13.97 -12.03
C VAL A 25 -8.30 14.62 -11.68
N THR A 26 -7.57 14.12 -10.69
CA THR A 26 -6.24 14.62 -10.32
C THR A 26 -5.26 14.47 -11.49
N GLY A 27 -5.28 13.33 -12.19
CA GLY A 27 -4.45 13.11 -13.37
C GLY A 27 -4.76 14.08 -14.50
N TRP A 28 -6.05 14.30 -14.81
CA TRP A 28 -6.44 15.31 -15.79
C TRP A 28 -5.99 16.71 -15.36
N GLN A 29 -6.22 17.11 -14.11
CA GLN A 29 -5.81 18.42 -13.61
C GLN A 29 -4.31 18.64 -13.76
N LEU A 30 -3.48 17.68 -13.34
CA LEU A 30 -2.02 17.77 -13.46
C LEU A 30 -1.55 17.81 -14.91
N LEU A 31 -2.13 16.99 -15.79
CA LEU A 31 -1.78 16.98 -17.21
C LEU A 31 -2.28 18.20 -17.98
N SER A 32 -3.18 18.99 -17.39
CA SER A 32 -3.66 20.26 -17.97
C SER A 32 -2.73 21.43 -17.66
N ILE A 33 -1.76 21.25 -16.74
CA ILE A 33 -0.78 22.27 -16.40
C ILE A 33 0.24 22.37 -17.55
N PRO A 34 0.44 23.55 -18.15
CA PRO A 34 1.33 23.69 -19.29
C PRO A 34 2.82 23.65 -18.91
N ASP A 35 3.15 24.00 -17.66
CA ASP A 35 4.52 24.02 -17.16
C ASP A 35 4.91 22.68 -16.50
N SER A 36 5.89 22.00 -17.10
CA SER A 36 6.44 20.75 -16.59
C SER A 36 7.17 20.91 -15.25
N PHE A 37 7.72 22.09 -14.96
CA PHE A 37 8.38 22.35 -13.68
C PHE A 37 7.35 22.42 -12.54
N GLU A 38 6.21 23.09 -12.78
CA GLU A 38 5.11 23.13 -11.82
C GLU A 38 4.50 21.74 -11.58
N ILE A 39 4.34 20.91 -12.62
CA ILE A 39 3.90 19.51 -12.47
C ILE A 39 4.84 18.77 -11.53
N LYS A 40 6.15 18.81 -11.79
CA LYS A 40 7.17 18.16 -10.97
C LYS A 40 7.07 18.59 -9.51
N ARG A 41 6.93 19.89 -9.24
CA ARG A 41 6.76 20.40 -7.86
C ARG A 41 5.50 19.85 -7.17
N LEU A 42 4.44 19.55 -7.92
CA LEU A 42 3.19 19.05 -7.36
C LEU A 42 3.19 17.53 -7.09
N ILE A 43 4.13 16.79 -7.72
CA ILE A 43 4.20 15.34 -7.63
C ILE A 43 5.46 14.82 -6.92
N GLU A 44 6.61 15.51 -6.99
CA GLU A 44 7.90 15.07 -6.41
C GLU A 44 8.12 15.57 -4.97
N ASP A 45 8.88 14.78 -4.20
CA ASP A 45 9.50 14.92 -2.84
C ASP A 45 8.62 15.41 -1.68
N ALA A 46 7.84 16.46 -1.90
CA ALA A 46 6.93 17.09 -0.93
C ALA A 46 5.63 17.59 -1.58
N GLY A 47 5.38 17.16 -2.82
CA GLY A 47 4.17 17.48 -3.55
C GLY A 47 2.91 17.01 -2.79
N PRO A 48 1.78 17.70 -2.93
CA PRO A 48 0.53 17.32 -2.28
C PRO A 48 0.07 15.89 -2.61
N VAL A 49 0.41 15.34 -3.78
CA VAL A 49 0.04 13.97 -4.17
C VAL A 49 0.79 12.94 -3.31
N GLN A 50 2.10 13.10 -3.19
CA GLN A 50 2.95 12.22 -2.40
C GLN A 50 2.65 12.35 -0.90
N LEU A 51 2.47 13.59 -0.40
CA LEU A 51 2.09 13.82 1.00
C LEU A 51 0.74 13.18 1.37
N ALA A 52 -0.24 13.21 0.47
CA ALA A 52 -1.52 12.56 0.68
C ALA A 52 -1.38 11.04 0.78
N GLY A 53 -0.58 10.46 -0.12
CA GLY A 53 -0.26 9.04 -0.14
C GLY A 53 0.47 8.58 1.13
N GLN A 54 1.59 9.25 1.45
CA GLN A 54 2.35 9.08 2.69
C GLN A 54 1.44 9.12 3.92
N SER A 55 0.58 10.13 4.02
CA SER A 55 -0.35 10.26 5.15
C SER A 55 -1.30 9.06 5.24
N ALA A 56 -1.78 8.55 4.11
CA ALA A 56 -2.64 7.37 4.06
C ALA A 56 -1.91 6.10 4.53
N ILE A 57 -0.70 5.85 4.03
CA ILE A 57 0.06 4.64 4.41
C ILE A 57 0.55 4.69 5.87
N PHE A 58 0.98 5.86 6.37
CA PHE A 58 1.33 6.02 7.79
C PHE A 58 0.10 5.85 8.70
N THR A 59 -1.07 6.32 8.27
CA THR A 59 -2.33 6.08 9.00
C THR A 59 -2.67 4.59 9.00
N ALA A 60 -2.54 3.90 7.86
CA ALA A 60 -2.76 2.46 7.77
C ALA A 60 -1.82 1.68 8.69
N PHE A 61 -0.54 2.04 8.72
CA PHE A 61 0.44 1.49 9.65
C PHE A 61 0.05 1.72 11.11
N GLY A 62 -0.32 2.95 11.48
CA GLY A 62 -0.78 3.30 12.82
C GLY A 62 -2.01 2.49 13.25
N LEU A 63 -2.98 2.32 12.34
CA LEU A 63 -4.16 1.48 12.57
C LEU A 63 -3.81 0.00 12.73
N ALA A 64 -2.88 -0.54 11.95
CA ALA A 64 -2.43 -1.92 12.13
C ALA A 64 -1.80 -2.14 13.51
N CYS A 65 -0.97 -1.19 13.97
CA CYS A 65 -0.41 -1.21 15.32
C CYS A 65 -1.51 -1.15 16.38
N LEU A 66 -2.48 -0.23 16.24
CA LEU A 66 -3.60 -0.11 17.16
C LEU A 66 -4.42 -1.40 17.22
N PHE A 67 -4.76 -2.00 16.08
CA PHE A 67 -5.53 -3.23 16.02
C PHE A 67 -4.75 -4.45 16.53
N ALA A 68 -3.43 -4.48 16.40
CA ALA A 68 -2.59 -5.50 17.03
C ALA A 68 -2.68 -5.46 18.58
N LEU A 69 -2.92 -4.29 19.16
CA LEU A 69 -3.08 -4.12 20.60
C LEU A 69 -4.51 -4.46 21.08
N LEU A 70 -5.51 -4.08 20.28
CA LEU A 70 -6.92 -4.21 20.65
C LEU A 70 -7.52 -5.59 20.32
N ASP A 71 -7.12 -6.22 19.22
CA ASP A 71 -7.69 -7.49 18.76
C ASP A 71 -6.76 -8.66 19.11
N ARG A 72 -6.99 -9.27 20.28
CA ARG A 72 -6.17 -10.39 20.77
C ARG A 72 -6.26 -11.64 19.89
N GLU A 73 -7.38 -11.87 19.23
CA GLU A 73 -7.61 -13.06 18.39
C GLU A 73 -6.77 -12.97 17.11
N ARG A 74 -6.74 -11.79 16.49
CA ARG A 74 -6.01 -11.55 15.24
C ARG A 74 -4.67 -10.83 15.42
N ARG A 75 -4.21 -10.69 16.66
CA ARG A 75 -2.97 -9.96 17.03
C ARG A 75 -1.78 -10.33 16.17
N VAL A 76 -1.54 -11.62 15.94
CA VAL A 76 -0.38 -12.08 15.15
C VAL A 76 -0.47 -11.60 13.71
N ALA A 77 -1.66 -11.63 13.11
CA ALA A 77 -1.87 -11.15 11.74
C ALA A 77 -1.67 -9.63 11.66
N TYR A 78 -2.19 -8.87 12.64
CA TYR A 78 -2.00 -7.42 12.68
C TYR A 78 -0.55 -7.01 12.95
N VAL A 79 0.20 -7.75 13.76
CA VAL A 79 1.64 -7.52 13.95
C VAL A 79 2.39 -7.76 12.64
N GLN A 80 2.11 -8.84 11.94
CA GLN A 80 2.74 -9.10 10.64
C GLN A 80 2.37 -8.02 9.62
N LEU A 81 1.10 -7.61 9.57
CA LEU A 81 0.63 -6.54 8.71
C LEU A 81 1.28 -5.20 9.06
N SER A 82 1.42 -4.86 10.34
CA SER A 82 2.07 -3.62 10.75
C SER A 82 3.54 -3.59 10.33
N TYR A 83 4.26 -4.71 10.42
CA TYR A 83 5.62 -4.81 9.87
C TYR A 83 5.65 -4.56 8.36
N LEU A 84 4.75 -5.17 7.58
CA LEU A 84 4.70 -4.96 6.14
C LEU A 84 4.35 -3.51 5.76
N LEU A 85 3.38 -2.91 6.45
CA LEU A 85 2.99 -1.52 6.24
C LEU A 85 4.06 -0.53 6.69
N MET A 86 4.84 -0.87 7.72
CA MET A 86 6.01 -0.08 8.11
C MET A 86 7.03 -0.04 6.97
N PHE A 87 7.34 -1.18 6.35
CA PHE A 87 8.26 -1.20 5.20
C PHE A 87 7.72 -0.41 4.02
N TYR A 88 6.41 -0.49 3.77
CA TYR A 88 5.77 0.31 2.73
C TYR A 88 5.87 1.81 3.05
N ALA A 89 5.48 2.25 4.24
CA ALA A 89 5.59 3.65 4.66
C ALA A 89 7.03 4.17 4.64
N LEU A 90 8.01 3.36 5.02
CA LEU A 90 9.44 3.73 4.94
C LEU A 90 9.96 3.80 3.51
N ARG A 91 9.46 2.94 2.60
CA ARG A 91 9.75 3.05 1.17
C ARG A 91 9.27 4.39 0.66
N GLU A 92 8.03 4.75 1.01
CA GLU A 92 7.35 5.95 0.55
C GLU A 92 7.96 7.24 1.09
N ALA A 93 8.42 7.23 2.33
CA ALA A 93 9.13 8.35 2.94
C ALA A 93 10.62 8.41 2.53
N ASP A 94 11.01 7.69 1.47
CA ASP A 94 12.36 7.73 0.90
C ASP A 94 13.52 7.40 1.87
N TYR A 95 13.24 6.72 2.98
CA TYR A 95 14.29 6.28 3.93
C TYR A 95 15.31 5.31 3.29
N HIS A 96 14.95 4.72 2.14
CA HIS A 96 15.83 3.87 1.37
C HIS A 96 16.98 4.63 0.66
N TYR A 97 16.92 5.98 0.64
CA TYR A 97 18.02 6.86 0.23
C TYR A 97 18.95 7.21 1.40
N GLU A 98 18.42 7.31 2.63
CA GLU A 98 19.20 7.71 3.82
C GLU A 98 20.25 6.67 4.24
N LEU A 99 20.12 5.42 3.78
CA LEU A 99 21.05 4.34 4.11
C LEU A 99 22.40 4.46 3.39
N SER A 100 22.48 5.17 2.26
CA SER A 100 23.70 5.33 1.47
C SER A 100 23.57 6.40 0.40
N ASP A 101 24.54 7.32 0.35
CA ASP A 101 24.68 8.31 -0.73
C ASP A 101 25.07 7.69 -2.09
N HIS A 102 25.50 6.42 -2.10
CA HIS A 102 26.11 5.80 -3.28
C HIS A 102 25.15 4.95 -4.11
N ALA A 103 24.10 4.41 -3.48
CA ALA A 103 23.09 3.61 -4.15
C ALA A 103 21.82 3.52 -3.29
N LYS A 104 20.66 3.55 -3.94
CA LYS A 104 19.37 3.29 -3.28
C LYS A 104 19.35 1.87 -2.71
N ALA A 105 18.83 1.69 -1.50
CA ALA A 105 18.71 0.36 -0.89
C ALA A 105 17.80 -0.60 -1.69
N THR A 106 16.88 -0.05 -2.47
CA THR A 106 16.00 -0.79 -3.40
C THR A 106 16.74 -1.33 -4.64
N GLN A 107 17.89 -0.74 -5.01
CA GLN A 107 18.73 -1.21 -6.11
C GLN A 107 19.70 -2.30 -5.64
N PHE A 108 19.16 -3.42 -5.16
CA PHE A 108 19.90 -4.52 -4.52
C PHE A 108 21.23 -4.86 -5.18
N LYS A 109 21.22 -5.14 -6.50
CA LYS A 109 22.46 -5.50 -7.22
C LYS A 109 23.53 -4.42 -7.06
N ARG A 110 23.15 -3.16 -7.32
CA ARG A 110 24.05 -2.01 -7.28
C ARG A 110 24.51 -1.71 -5.85
N PHE A 111 23.60 -1.78 -4.87
CA PHE A 111 23.89 -1.53 -3.47
C PHE A 111 24.89 -2.54 -2.89
N PHE A 112 24.65 -3.84 -3.09
CA PHE A 112 25.52 -4.89 -2.55
C PHE A 112 26.88 -4.98 -3.27
N SER A 113 26.93 -4.64 -4.57
CA SER A 113 28.19 -4.62 -5.32
C SER A 113 29.00 -3.33 -5.14
N HIS A 114 28.43 -2.27 -4.56
CA HIS A 114 29.13 -0.98 -4.47
C HIS A 114 30.29 -1.05 -3.48
N GLU A 115 31.50 -0.71 -3.92
CA GLU A 115 32.72 -0.83 -3.12
C GLU A 115 32.74 0.15 -1.93
N MET A 116 32.21 1.36 -2.13
CA MET A 116 32.18 2.41 -1.10
C MET A 116 31.16 2.18 0.02
N ILE A 117 30.25 1.21 -0.12
CA ILE A 117 29.25 0.93 0.92
C ILE A 117 29.85 -0.04 1.95
N PRO A 118 29.94 0.33 3.23
CA PRO A 118 30.51 -0.54 4.26
C PRO A 118 29.80 -1.90 4.35
N LEU A 119 30.56 -2.95 4.68
CA LEU A 119 30.00 -4.29 4.86
C LEU A 119 28.94 -4.33 5.97
N SER A 120 29.11 -3.56 7.04
CA SER A 120 28.13 -3.44 8.12
C SER A 120 26.77 -2.95 7.61
N THR A 121 26.73 -1.92 6.78
CA THR A 121 25.51 -1.38 6.16
C THR A 121 24.85 -2.41 5.24
N LYS A 122 25.65 -3.16 4.46
CA LYS A 122 25.14 -4.25 3.61
C LYS A 122 24.52 -5.38 4.45
N LEU A 123 25.20 -5.81 5.50
CA LEU A 123 24.69 -6.85 6.41
C LEU A 123 23.42 -6.39 7.14
N PHE A 124 23.37 -5.13 7.56
CA PHE A 124 22.17 -4.53 8.16
C PHE A 124 20.98 -4.55 7.20
N LEU A 125 21.17 -4.08 5.96
CA LEU A 125 20.13 -4.13 4.94
C LEU A 125 19.71 -5.57 4.59
N ALA A 126 20.67 -6.50 4.49
CA ALA A 126 20.38 -7.90 4.24
C ALA A 126 19.50 -8.50 5.36
N ALA A 127 19.80 -8.20 6.62
CA ALA A 127 18.99 -8.64 7.75
C ALA A 127 17.56 -8.08 7.69
N ILE A 128 17.41 -6.79 7.37
CA ILE A 128 16.11 -6.15 7.16
C ILE A 128 15.31 -6.86 6.06
N VAL A 129 15.95 -7.14 4.93
CA VAL A 129 15.31 -7.74 3.76
C VAL A 129 14.90 -9.19 4.04
N ILE A 130 15.76 -9.96 4.71
CA ILE A 130 15.43 -11.32 5.15
C ILE A 130 14.23 -11.28 6.10
N LEU A 131 14.24 -10.36 7.08
CA LEU A 131 13.11 -10.19 8.00
C LEU A 131 11.81 -9.86 7.25
N PHE A 132 11.85 -8.91 6.31
CA PHE A 132 10.72 -8.56 5.46
C PHE A 132 10.18 -9.77 4.70
N LEU A 133 11.05 -10.52 4.02
CA LEU A 133 10.66 -11.71 3.26
C LEU A 133 10.04 -12.80 4.15
N VAL A 134 10.60 -13.03 5.34
CA VAL A 134 10.06 -14.00 6.30
C VAL A 134 8.68 -13.58 6.79
N VAL A 135 8.50 -12.30 7.16
CA VAL A 135 7.19 -11.78 7.61
C VAL A 135 6.17 -11.84 6.47
N MET A 136 6.55 -11.41 5.27
CA MET A 136 5.71 -11.45 4.07
C MET A 136 5.27 -12.88 3.76
N TYR A 137 6.21 -13.84 3.72
CA TYR A 137 5.89 -15.24 3.47
C TYR A 137 4.91 -15.79 4.52
N ARG A 138 5.15 -15.54 5.80
CA ARG A 138 4.27 -16.01 6.89
C ARG A 138 2.88 -15.39 6.78
N TYR A 139 2.80 -14.10 6.51
CA TYR A 139 1.55 -13.38 6.35
C TYR A 139 0.76 -13.92 5.16
N LEU A 140 1.39 -14.01 3.97
CA LEU A 140 0.74 -14.53 2.77
C LEU A 140 0.29 -15.97 2.95
N LYS A 141 1.14 -16.84 3.53
CA LYS A 141 0.76 -18.24 3.80
C LYS A 141 -0.49 -18.35 4.67
N ALA A 142 -0.62 -17.50 5.67
CA ALA A 142 -1.76 -17.50 6.58
C ALA A 142 -3.01 -16.84 5.97
N GLN A 143 -2.85 -15.70 5.30
CA GLN A 143 -3.96 -14.83 4.91
C GLN A 143 -4.41 -15.02 3.45
N LEU A 144 -3.58 -15.59 2.57
CA LEU A 144 -3.94 -15.79 1.16
C LEU A 144 -5.22 -16.64 0.99
N PRO A 145 -5.42 -17.77 1.70
CA PRO A 145 -6.66 -18.53 1.57
C PRO A 145 -7.90 -17.74 2.02
N VAL A 146 -7.76 -16.96 3.10
CA VAL A 146 -8.82 -16.09 3.63
C VAL A 146 -9.16 -14.99 2.62
N PHE A 147 -8.14 -14.36 2.05
CA PHE A 147 -8.29 -13.36 1.01
C PHE A 147 -8.98 -13.92 -0.24
N LEU A 148 -8.52 -15.05 -0.78
CA LEU A 148 -9.11 -15.66 -1.98
C LEU A 148 -10.57 -16.07 -1.75
N ARG A 149 -10.87 -16.62 -0.58
CA ARG A 149 -12.26 -16.95 -0.19
C ARG A 149 -13.11 -15.67 -0.12
N SER A 150 -12.59 -14.63 0.52
CA SER A 150 -13.27 -13.34 0.71
C SER A 150 -13.50 -12.62 -0.61
N LEU A 151 -12.55 -12.70 -1.53
CA LEU A 151 -12.68 -12.16 -2.88
C LEU A 151 -13.75 -12.93 -3.68
N ARG A 152 -13.80 -14.26 -3.56
CA ARG A 152 -14.83 -15.08 -4.22
C ARG A 152 -16.24 -14.73 -3.74
N VAL A 153 -16.42 -14.44 -2.46
CA VAL A 153 -17.71 -13.97 -1.92
C VAL A 153 -17.89 -12.44 -2.02
N GLN A 154 -16.95 -11.76 -2.66
CA GLN A 154 -16.98 -10.31 -2.93
C GLN A 154 -17.14 -9.47 -1.67
N LEU A 155 -16.35 -9.76 -0.62
CA LEU A 155 -16.30 -8.88 0.55
C LEU A 155 -15.66 -7.53 0.16
N PRO A 156 -16.21 -6.40 0.63
CA PRO A 156 -15.69 -5.06 0.33
C PRO A 156 -14.18 -4.93 0.51
N TRP A 157 -13.66 -5.27 1.70
CA TRP A 157 -12.24 -5.13 2.00
C TRP A 157 -11.34 -5.93 1.04
N ALA A 158 -11.80 -7.10 0.58
CA ALA A 158 -11.04 -7.95 -0.33
C ALA A 158 -11.03 -7.36 -1.74
N ILE A 159 -12.12 -6.72 -2.17
CA ILE A 159 -12.18 -5.98 -3.44
C ILE A 159 -11.20 -4.80 -3.40
N PHE A 160 -11.18 -4.03 -2.31
CA PHE A 160 -10.24 -2.92 -2.15
C PHE A 160 -8.79 -3.37 -2.07
N ALA A 161 -8.49 -4.46 -1.35
CA ALA A 161 -7.15 -5.04 -1.31
C ALA A 161 -6.72 -5.59 -2.68
N PHE A 162 -7.64 -6.14 -3.47
CA PHE A 162 -7.36 -6.54 -4.84
C PHE A 162 -7.11 -5.32 -5.75
N ALA A 163 -7.93 -4.28 -5.65
CA ALA A 163 -7.75 -3.03 -6.38
C ALA A 163 -6.42 -2.37 -6.03
N TRP A 164 -6.05 -2.35 -4.73
CA TRP A 164 -4.73 -1.92 -4.26
C TRP A 164 -3.62 -2.66 -5.01
N ALA A 165 -3.66 -3.99 -5.03
CA ALA A 165 -2.62 -4.78 -5.69
C ALA A 165 -2.52 -4.42 -7.18
N VAL A 166 -3.66 -4.32 -7.88
CA VAL A 166 -3.70 -3.96 -9.30
C VAL A 166 -3.10 -2.57 -9.54
N VAL A 167 -3.54 -1.56 -8.79
CA VAL A 167 -3.07 -0.18 -8.95
C VAL A 167 -1.58 -0.06 -8.60
N PHE A 168 -1.13 -0.70 -7.53
CA PHE A 168 0.28 -0.74 -7.15
C PHE A 168 1.13 -1.39 -8.26
N PHE A 169 0.74 -2.56 -8.77
CA PHE A 169 1.48 -3.20 -9.87
C PHE A 169 1.50 -2.35 -11.13
N LEU A 170 0.44 -1.59 -11.42
CA LEU A 170 0.41 -0.67 -12.54
C LEU A 170 1.39 0.49 -12.35
N SER A 171 1.52 1.07 -11.14
CA SER A 171 2.53 2.12 -10.90
C SER A 171 3.94 1.56 -11.10
N GLN A 172 4.23 0.37 -10.56
CA GLN A 172 5.55 -0.27 -10.73
C GLN A 172 5.83 -0.58 -12.22
N ALA A 173 4.81 -0.97 -12.99
CA ALA A 173 4.97 -1.17 -14.43
C ALA A 173 5.27 0.14 -15.16
N ILE A 174 4.65 1.25 -14.76
CA ILE A 174 4.92 2.59 -15.32
C ILE A 174 6.36 3.01 -15.03
N ASP A 175 6.82 2.88 -13.78
CA ASP A 175 8.20 3.21 -13.38
C ASP A 175 9.24 2.37 -14.17
N GLN A 176 8.98 1.08 -14.38
CA GLN A 176 9.98 0.19 -14.96
C GLN A 176 10.04 0.21 -16.50
N ILE A 177 9.01 0.71 -17.19
CA ILE A 177 8.96 0.71 -18.67
C ILE A 177 9.52 2.02 -19.22
N PRO A 178 10.62 2.00 -20.02
CA PRO A 178 11.29 3.23 -20.48
C PRO A 178 10.42 4.20 -21.27
N VAL A 179 9.36 3.73 -21.93
CA VAL A 179 8.46 4.60 -22.70
C VAL A 179 7.71 5.60 -21.82
N PHE A 180 7.58 5.30 -20.53
CA PHE A 180 6.93 6.15 -19.53
C PHE A 180 7.94 7.00 -18.73
N HIS A 181 9.23 7.00 -19.08
CA HIS A 181 10.24 7.88 -18.47
C HIS A 181 10.13 9.32 -18.99
N ASN A 182 8.95 9.91 -18.80
CA ASN A 182 8.58 11.27 -19.16
C ASN A 182 7.62 11.83 -18.10
N VAL A 183 7.34 13.14 -18.14
CA VAL A 183 6.49 13.82 -17.15
C VAL A 183 5.10 13.18 -17.04
N THR A 184 4.51 12.75 -18.16
CA THR A 184 3.20 12.09 -18.16
C THR A 184 3.25 10.76 -17.42
N GLY A 185 4.27 9.94 -17.65
CA GLY A 185 4.46 8.68 -16.93
C GLY A 185 4.67 8.90 -15.43
N GLN A 186 5.49 9.89 -15.05
CA GLN A 186 5.67 10.26 -13.63
C GLN A 186 4.36 10.66 -12.97
N VAL A 187 3.50 11.45 -13.64
CA VAL A 187 2.17 11.81 -13.10
C VAL A 187 1.32 10.56 -12.85
N PHE A 188 1.31 9.60 -13.79
CA PHE A 188 0.55 8.36 -13.60
C PHE A 188 1.11 7.47 -12.49
N GLU A 189 2.44 7.36 -12.41
CA GLU A 189 3.14 6.64 -11.35
C GLU A 189 2.72 7.16 -9.98
N GLU A 190 2.90 8.47 -9.73
CA GLU A 190 2.62 9.10 -8.43
C GLU A 190 1.14 9.04 -8.03
N ILE A 191 0.23 9.22 -8.99
CA ILE A 191 -1.22 9.08 -8.71
C ILE A 191 -1.58 7.63 -8.37
N PHE A 192 -0.96 6.66 -9.05
CA PHE A 192 -1.23 5.25 -8.78
C PHE A 192 -0.61 4.82 -7.46
N GLU A 193 0.59 5.28 -7.12
CA GLU A 193 1.21 5.02 -5.81
C GLU A 193 0.35 5.60 -4.68
N SER A 194 0.04 6.90 -4.74
CA SER A 194 -0.84 7.57 -3.77
C SER A 194 -2.23 6.90 -3.70
N GLY A 195 -2.81 6.57 -4.86
CA GLY A 195 -4.10 5.87 -4.95
C GLY A 195 -4.07 4.48 -4.31
N ALA A 196 -2.99 3.72 -4.49
CA ALA A 196 -2.80 2.43 -3.83
C ALA A 196 -2.79 2.60 -2.30
N GLU A 197 -2.13 3.62 -1.78
CA GLU A 197 -2.04 3.86 -0.33
C GLU A 197 -3.39 4.20 0.30
N PHE A 198 -4.23 4.96 -0.40
CA PHE A 198 -5.63 5.14 -0.01
C PHE A 198 -6.42 3.83 -0.05
N LEU A 199 -6.24 3.01 -1.09
CA LEU A 199 -6.95 1.74 -1.22
C LEU A 199 -6.58 0.76 -0.09
N VAL A 200 -5.31 0.71 0.33
CA VAL A 200 -4.90 -0.16 1.44
C VAL A 200 -5.46 0.32 2.78
N LEU A 201 -5.47 1.63 3.02
CA LEU A 201 -6.09 2.23 4.21
C LEU A 201 -7.58 1.91 4.27
N ILE A 202 -8.31 2.12 3.18
CA ILE A 202 -9.75 1.84 3.11
C ILE A 202 -10.00 0.34 3.28
N ALA A 203 -9.22 -0.53 2.63
CA ALA A 203 -9.34 -1.98 2.80
C ALA A 203 -9.24 -2.40 4.27
N MET A 204 -8.28 -1.83 5.01
CA MET A 204 -8.12 -2.09 6.43
C MET A 204 -9.30 -1.62 7.28
N ILE A 205 -9.81 -0.41 7.02
CA ILE A 205 -10.98 0.13 7.73
C ILE A 205 -12.20 -0.77 7.47
N LEU A 206 -12.44 -1.13 6.20
CA LEU A 206 -13.56 -2.01 5.83
C LEU A 206 -13.43 -3.40 6.45
N PHE A 207 -12.20 -3.96 6.51
CA PHE A 207 -11.96 -5.23 7.18
C PHE A 207 -12.31 -5.16 8.66
N ARG A 208 -11.88 -4.09 9.35
CA ARG A 208 -12.20 -3.90 10.77
C ARG A 208 -13.70 -3.76 11.01
N LEU A 209 -14.37 -2.94 10.20
CA LEU A 209 -15.83 -2.75 10.29
C LEU A 209 -16.57 -4.08 10.09
N GLN A 210 -16.18 -4.88 9.09
CA GLN A 210 -16.76 -6.20 8.85
C GLN A 210 -16.59 -7.11 10.08
N VAL A 211 -15.39 -7.16 10.66
CA VAL A 211 -15.10 -7.94 11.87
C VAL A 211 -16.01 -7.52 13.04
N ASP A 212 -16.15 -6.23 13.28
CA ASP A 212 -16.94 -5.72 14.40
C ASP A 212 -18.45 -6.00 14.20
N LEU A 213 -18.93 -5.91 12.96
CA LEU A 213 -20.32 -6.22 12.63
C LEU A 213 -20.63 -7.72 12.70
N ASP A 214 -19.71 -8.58 12.27
CA ASP A 214 -19.85 -10.04 12.40
C ASP A 214 -19.91 -10.45 13.89
N LYS A 215 -19.12 -9.79 14.76
CA LYS A 215 -19.16 -9.99 16.22
C LYS A 215 -20.51 -9.59 16.82
N VAL A 216 -21.06 -8.43 16.44
CA VAL A 216 -22.38 -7.96 16.92
C VAL A 216 -23.51 -8.87 16.43
N ALA A 217 -23.42 -9.39 15.21
CA ALA A 217 -24.42 -10.28 14.63
C ALA A 217 -24.42 -11.71 15.23
N GLY A 218 -23.46 -12.05 16.10
CA GLY A 218 -23.31 -13.41 16.64
C GLY A 218 -22.88 -14.44 15.59
N ALA A 219 -22.49 -13.99 14.40
CA ALA A 219 -21.93 -14.85 13.37
C ALA A 219 -20.50 -15.19 13.78
N GLY A 220 -20.31 -16.35 14.42
CA GLY A 220 -18.98 -16.84 14.80
C GLY A 220 -17.96 -16.61 13.69
N SER A 221 -16.87 -15.92 14.02
CA SER A 221 -15.85 -15.36 13.14
C SER A 221 -15.63 -16.18 11.85
N ARG A 222 -16.28 -15.77 10.75
CA ARG A 222 -16.09 -16.41 9.42
C ARG A 222 -14.79 -15.96 8.73
N LEU A 223 -14.05 -15.05 9.38
CA LEU A 223 -12.80 -14.40 8.94
C LEU A 223 -11.66 -14.60 9.93
#